data_AF-A0A8J2SQL6-F1
#
_entry.id   AF-A0A8J2SQL6-F1
#
_cell.length_a   1.000
_cell.length_b   1.000
_cell.length_c   1.000
_cell.angle_alpha   90.00
_cell.angle_beta   90.00
_cell.angle_gamma   90.00
#
_symmetry.space_group_name_H-M   'P 1'
#
loop_
_entity.id
_entity.type
_entity.pdbx_description
1 polymer ?
#
loop_
_entity_poly.entity_id
_entity_poly.type
_entity_poly.pdbx_seq_one_letter_code
_entity_poly.pdbx_strand_id
1 'polypeptide(L)'
;MVQRRASHDLPLHFGEPASPTRRRASPSRRALGWLVRACIGALALKGLVTPLSEEAEVAPIRNSKRYKQTLPQRRSAALAPRKDADHLVVVAGHAVTMAESLDGVDALDSSWYLLDYQRRADVPSALVQHIEEGVRITARDPKSVLVFSGGQTRRDAGPRSEGQSYWHVAEHFDWWGTGAGARATTEEFARDSLENVLFAACRFQEVVGRYPKRVTVVSYDFKRRRFVELLGPALHLPLEFVGVAPGGRFDAQAAARGEAKAAEAFERDPYGCEGELASKRTARNPFRRREGYGASCLALRPLLDACAKETGPAAAATFAWP
;
A
#
# COMPACT_ATOMS: atom_id res chain seq x y z
N MET A 1 52.39 -0.45 19.65
CA MET A 1 52.12 -1.11 18.36
C MET A 1 50.61 -1.27 18.19
N VAL A 2 49.91 -0.23 17.72
CA VAL A 2 48.53 -0.30 17.19
C VAL A 2 48.42 0.84 16.16
N GLN A 3 48.25 0.47 14.89
CA GLN A 3 48.13 1.38 13.75
C GLN A 3 46.77 2.09 13.75
N ARG A 4 46.80 3.42 13.59
CA ARG A 4 45.63 4.21 13.17
C ARG A 4 45.36 3.94 11.69
N ARG A 5 44.16 3.48 11.33
CA ARG A 5 43.69 3.46 9.93
C ARG A 5 42.98 4.77 9.62
N ALA A 6 43.51 5.43 8.59
CA ALA A 6 42.98 6.65 7.99
C ALA A 6 41.70 6.37 7.20
N SER A 7 40.78 7.32 7.26
CA SER A 7 39.63 7.48 6.39
C SER A 7 40.07 7.58 4.92
N HIS A 8 39.37 6.89 4.03
CA HIS A 8 39.47 7.09 2.58
C HIS A 8 38.30 7.97 2.14
N ASP A 9 38.58 9.26 1.98
CA ASP A 9 37.78 10.18 1.19
C ASP A 9 38.14 9.97 -0.29
N LEU A 10 37.15 9.54 -1.10
CA LEU A 10 37.24 9.52 -2.56
C LEU A 10 36.83 10.90 -3.09
N PRO A 11 37.65 11.58 -3.91
CA PRO A 11 37.26 12.87 -4.48
C PRO A 11 36.24 12.68 -5.61
N LEU A 12 35.10 13.36 -5.48
CA LEU A 12 34.15 13.59 -6.57
C LEU A 12 34.77 14.59 -7.56
N HIS A 13 35.35 14.09 -8.65
CA HIS A 13 35.73 14.92 -9.79
C HIS A 13 34.47 15.39 -10.53
N PHE A 14 34.10 16.65 -10.35
CA PHE A 14 33.24 17.37 -11.28
C PHE A 14 34.09 17.82 -12.47
N GLY A 15 33.81 17.30 -13.67
CA GLY A 15 34.49 17.70 -14.90
C GLY A 15 34.16 19.15 -15.27
N GLU A 16 35.20 19.90 -15.65
CA GLU A 16 35.08 21.27 -16.17
C GLU A 16 34.37 21.31 -17.54
N PRO A 17 33.65 22.40 -17.86
CA PRO A 17 33.01 22.57 -19.16
C PRO A 17 34.04 22.91 -20.25
N ALA A 18 34.04 22.13 -21.32
CA ALA A 18 34.91 22.36 -22.48
C ALA A 18 34.56 23.68 -23.22
N SER A 19 35.59 24.46 -23.51
CA SER A 19 35.55 25.68 -24.32
C SER A 19 35.23 25.42 -25.81
N PRO A 20 34.60 26.38 -26.53
CA PRO A 20 33.98 26.13 -27.83
C PRO A 20 35.01 26.14 -28.97
N THR A 21 35.09 25.04 -29.72
CA THR A 21 35.85 24.96 -30.96
C THR A 21 35.04 25.53 -32.15
N ARG A 22 35.71 26.35 -32.97
CA ARG A 22 35.20 26.98 -34.19
C ARG A 22 34.55 25.97 -35.14
N ARG A 23 33.25 26.14 -35.42
CA ARG A 23 32.53 25.39 -36.46
C ARG A 23 32.95 25.86 -37.86
N ARG A 24 33.38 24.91 -38.71
CA ARG A 24 33.34 25.06 -40.18
C ARG A 24 31.88 25.02 -40.64
N ALA A 25 31.51 25.93 -41.54
CA ALA A 25 30.17 26.02 -42.11
C ALA A 25 29.82 24.73 -42.88
N SER A 26 28.82 24.00 -42.41
CA SER A 26 28.16 22.92 -43.17
C SER A 26 26.92 23.48 -43.88
N PRO A 27 26.48 22.86 -45.00
CA PRO A 27 25.35 23.35 -45.77
C PRO A 27 24.13 23.47 -44.87
N SER A 28 23.36 24.56 -45.02
CA SER A 28 22.25 24.86 -44.12
C SER A 28 21.35 23.62 -43.95
N ARG A 29 21.08 23.24 -42.70
CA ARG A 29 20.17 22.11 -42.35
C ARG A 29 18.80 22.24 -43.04
N ARG A 30 18.45 23.46 -43.47
CA ARG A 30 17.25 23.78 -44.26
C ARG A 30 17.30 23.19 -45.67
N ALA A 31 18.43 23.25 -46.38
CA ALA A 31 18.55 22.72 -47.74
C ALA A 31 18.45 21.18 -47.77
N LEU A 32 19.06 20.50 -46.78
CA LEU A 32 18.98 19.05 -46.65
C LEU A 32 17.56 18.58 -46.29
N GLY A 33 16.87 19.31 -45.40
CA GLY A 33 15.48 19.02 -45.04
C GLY A 33 14.51 19.16 -46.21
N TRP A 34 14.72 20.13 -47.09
CA TRP A 34 13.90 20.31 -48.29
C TRP A 34 14.09 19.18 -49.31
N LEU A 35 15.32 18.73 -49.54
CA LEU A 35 15.59 17.61 -50.45
C LEU A 35 14.99 16.30 -49.95
N VAL A 36 15.07 16.02 -48.65
CA VAL A 36 14.46 14.83 -48.06
C VAL A 36 12.93 14.86 -48.19
N ARG A 37 12.30 16.02 -47.93
CA ARG A 37 10.84 16.18 -48.09
C ARG A 37 10.40 16.06 -49.55
N ALA A 38 11.17 16.60 -50.49
CA ALA A 38 10.88 16.46 -51.93
C ALA A 38 10.98 15.00 -52.41
N CYS A 39 11.99 14.25 -51.94
CA CYS A 39 12.12 12.82 -52.26
C CYS A 39 10.98 11.98 -51.67
N ILE A 40 10.57 12.24 -50.41
CA ILE A 40 9.44 11.54 -49.78
C ILE A 40 8.13 11.85 -50.52
N GLY A 41 7.90 13.11 -50.91
CA GLY A 41 6.73 13.50 -51.70
C GLY A 41 6.68 12.83 -53.08
N ALA A 42 7.81 12.75 -53.78
CA ALA A 42 7.90 12.10 -55.09
C ALA A 42 7.68 10.58 -55.00
N LEU A 43 8.14 9.93 -53.92
CA LEU A 43 7.90 8.50 -53.69
C LEU A 43 6.45 8.22 -53.25
N ALA A 44 5.82 9.14 -52.52
CA ALA A 44 4.41 9.05 -52.15
C ALA A 44 3.46 9.19 -53.35
N LEU A 45 3.75 10.10 -54.29
CA LEU A 45 3.02 10.24 -55.56
C LEU A 45 3.11 8.99 -56.45
N LYS A 46 4.15 8.18 -56.28
CA LYS A 46 4.33 6.88 -56.95
C LYS A 46 3.76 5.69 -56.17
N GLY A 47 3.11 5.92 -55.03
CA GLY A 47 2.52 4.88 -54.19
C GLY A 47 3.54 3.97 -53.48
N LEU A 48 4.81 4.38 -53.43
CA LEU A 48 5.90 3.57 -52.86
C LEU A 48 6.11 3.82 -51.35
N VAL A 49 5.53 4.88 -50.80
CA VAL A 49 5.53 5.20 -49.35
C VAL A 49 4.28 5.98 -48.97
N THR A 50 3.66 5.63 -47.85
CA THR A 50 2.66 6.47 -47.18
C THR A 50 3.40 7.50 -46.31
N PRO A 51 3.18 8.82 -46.51
CA PRO A 51 3.78 9.82 -45.63
C PRO A 51 3.16 9.68 -44.23
N LEU A 52 4.02 9.55 -43.22
CA LEU A 52 3.61 9.71 -41.83
C LEU A 52 3.03 11.10 -41.67
N SER A 53 1.75 11.18 -41.29
CA SER A 53 1.10 12.43 -40.89
C SER A 53 1.97 13.12 -39.84
N GLU A 54 2.20 14.43 -40.00
CA GLU A 54 2.91 15.25 -39.03
C GLU A 54 2.53 14.84 -37.60
N GLU A 55 3.53 14.52 -36.78
CA GLU A 55 3.32 14.28 -35.35
C GLU A 55 2.53 15.47 -34.82
N ALA A 56 1.26 15.22 -34.49
CA ALA A 56 0.44 16.19 -33.82
C ALA A 56 1.17 16.56 -32.54
N GLU A 57 1.66 17.79 -32.48
CA GLU A 57 2.32 18.35 -31.32
C GLU A 57 1.38 18.15 -30.13
N VAL A 58 1.68 17.18 -29.26
CA VAL A 58 0.83 16.85 -28.12
C VAL A 58 0.94 18.00 -27.12
N ALA A 59 0.07 18.99 -27.29
CA ALA A 59 0.00 20.12 -26.37
C ALA A 59 -0.24 19.61 -24.94
N PRO A 60 0.43 20.19 -23.92
CA PRO A 60 0.35 19.69 -22.56
C PRO A 60 -1.11 19.67 -22.08
N ILE A 61 -1.56 18.51 -21.60
CA ILE A 61 -2.90 18.22 -21.08
C ILE A 61 -3.10 18.90 -19.72
N ARG A 62 -2.84 20.20 -19.59
CA ARG A 62 -3.13 20.94 -18.34
C ARG A 62 -4.44 21.71 -18.39
N ASN A 63 -4.99 21.96 -19.59
CA ASN A 63 -6.14 22.85 -19.76
C ASN A 63 -7.31 22.29 -20.59
N SER A 64 -7.31 21.01 -20.98
CA SER A 64 -8.46 20.46 -21.71
C SER A 64 -9.67 20.31 -20.77
N LYS A 65 -10.88 20.57 -21.28
CA LYS A 65 -12.13 20.30 -20.53
C LYS A 65 -12.19 18.83 -20.08
N ARG A 66 -11.59 17.93 -20.87
CA ARG A 66 -11.41 16.50 -20.56
C ARG A 66 -10.55 16.29 -19.30
N TYR A 67 -9.41 16.98 -19.18
CA TYR A 67 -8.55 16.96 -17.98
C TYR A 67 -9.29 17.41 -16.71
N LYS A 68 -10.12 18.45 -16.83
CA LYS A 68 -10.93 18.97 -15.72
C LYS A 68 -12.13 18.09 -15.36
N GLN A 69 -12.63 17.26 -16.29
CA GLN A 69 -13.69 16.27 -16.05
C GLN A 69 -13.17 14.92 -15.54
N THR A 70 -11.93 14.54 -15.90
CA THR A 70 -11.30 13.27 -15.49
C THR A 70 -10.52 13.36 -14.19
N LEU A 71 -10.25 14.57 -13.68
CA LEU A 71 -9.97 14.69 -12.27
C LEU A 71 -11.32 14.43 -11.58
N PRO A 72 -11.48 13.33 -10.80
CA PRO A 72 -12.55 13.33 -9.82
C PRO A 72 -12.44 14.66 -9.06
N GLN A 73 -13.52 15.19 -8.52
CA GLN A 73 -13.40 16.21 -7.49
C GLN A 73 -12.72 15.54 -6.28
N ARG A 74 -11.41 15.27 -6.40
CA ARG A 74 -10.49 14.63 -5.47
C ARG A 74 -10.23 15.67 -4.40
N ARG A 75 -11.28 16.03 -3.67
CA ARG A 75 -11.12 16.52 -2.32
C ARG A 75 -10.83 15.29 -1.47
N SER A 76 -9.66 14.67 -1.69
CA SER A 76 -8.94 14.12 -0.55
C SER A 76 -8.57 15.34 0.28
N ALA A 77 -9.54 15.80 1.09
CA ALA A 77 -9.18 16.65 2.19
C ALA A 77 -8.24 15.77 3.00
N ALA A 78 -6.95 16.14 3.06
CA ALA A 78 -6.06 15.61 4.07
C ALA A 78 -6.88 15.54 5.36
N LEU A 79 -6.93 14.35 5.99
CA LEU A 79 -7.76 14.10 7.18
C LEU A 79 -7.70 15.32 8.08
N ALA A 80 -8.76 16.12 8.10
CA ALA A 80 -8.79 17.31 8.93
C ALA A 80 -8.61 16.83 10.37
N PRO A 81 -7.74 17.44 11.20
CA PRO A 81 -7.50 16.96 12.56
C PRO A 81 -8.82 16.72 13.31
N ARG A 82 -9.15 15.44 13.57
CA ARG A 82 -10.44 15.04 14.12
C ARG A 82 -10.37 14.93 15.63
N LYS A 83 -10.45 16.06 16.33
CA LYS A 83 -10.41 16.13 17.82
C LYS A 83 -11.52 15.37 18.55
N ASP A 84 -12.50 14.81 17.82
CA ASP A 84 -13.59 14.00 18.33
C ASP A 84 -13.45 12.50 18.05
N ALA A 85 -12.62 12.08 17.07
CA ALA A 85 -12.48 10.68 16.69
C ALA A 85 -11.79 9.82 17.76
N ASP A 86 -12.39 8.69 18.12
CA ASP A 86 -11.90 7.76 19.14
C ASP A 86 -12.03 6.28 18.72
N HIS A 87 -12.52 6.02 17.51
CA HIS A 87 -12.74 4.68 16.98
C HIS A 87 -11.88 4.43 15.73
N LEU A 88 -11.01 3.43 15.79
CA LEU A 88 -10.25 2.96 14.64
C LEU A 88 -10.97 1.79 13.97
N VAL A 89 -11.26 1.92 12.68
CA VAL A 89 -11.69 0.80 11.83
C VAL A 89 -10.49 0.36 11.00
N VAL A 90 -10.01 -0.87 11.21
CA VAL A 90 -8.89 -1.45 10.46
C VAL A 90 -9.44 -2.42 9.43
N VAL A 91 -9.08 -2.24 8.17
CA VAL A 91 -9.27 -3.29 7.16
C VAL A 91 -7.89 -3.90 6.88
N ALA A 92 -7.71 -5.16 7.28
CA ALA A 92 -6.45 -5.86 7.13
C ALA A 92 -6.26 -6.34 5.68
N GLY A 93 -5.17 -5.92 5.05
CA GLY A 93 -4.79 -6.25 3.69
C GLY A 93 -4.51 -7.74 3.51
N HIS A 94 -4.92 -8.27 2.36
CA HIS A 94 -4.75 -9.68 1.99
C HIS A 94 -4.20 -9.90 0.57
N ALA A 95 -4.26 -8.87 -0.29
CA ALA A 95 -3.75 -8.88 -1.64
C ALA A 95 -3.52 -7.44 -2.14
N VAL A 96 -2.78 -7.32 -3.24
CA VAL A 96 -2.57 -6.04 -3.94
C VAL A 96 -3.22 -6.10 -5.32
N THR A 97 -3.72 -4.96 -5.80
CA THR A 97 -4.28 -4.88 -7.15
C THR A 97 -3.16 -4.84 -8.19
N MET A 98 -3.31 -5.62 -9.26
CA MET A 98 -2.37 -5.68 -10.40
C MET A 98 -2.98 -5.09 -11.68
N ALA A 99 -4.24 -4.69 -11.63
CA ALA A 99 -5.00 -4.25 -12.78
C ALA A 99 -4.61 -2.84 -13.24
N GLU A 100 -4.60 -2.61 -14.56
CA GLU A 100 -4.51 -1.26 -15.14
C GLU A 100 -5.85 -0.52 -15.07
N SER A 101 -6.96 -1.25 -15.20
CA SER A 101 -8.33 -0.80 -14.91
C SER A 101 -8.90 -1.61 -13.75
N LEU A 102 -9.65 -0.96 -12.86
CA LEU A 102 -10.34 -1.62 -11.75
C LEU A 102 -11.72 -2.17 -12.14
N ASP A 103 -12.10 -2.11 -13.41
CA ASP A 103 -13.33 -2.74 -13.90
C ASP A 103 -13.31 -4.25 -13.64
N GLY A 104 -14.34 -4.76 -12.96
CA GLY A 104 -14.45 -6.17 -12.58
C GLY A 104 -13.47 -6.61 -11.49
N VAL A 105 -12.90 -5.68 -10.71
CA VAL A 105 -11.99 -5.99 -9.58
C VAL A 105 -12.61 -6.90 -8.51
N ASP A 106 -13.94 -6.97 -8.44
CA ASP A 106 -14.70 -7.86 -7.55
C ASP A 106 -14.90 -9.29 -8.09
N ALA A 107 -14.59 -9.53 -9.37
CA ALA A 107 -14.82 -10.82 -10.01
C ALA A 107 -13.57 -11.45 -10.63
N LEU A 108 -12.62 -10.63 -11.07
CA LEU A 108 -11.47 -11.07 -11.86
C LEU A 108 -10.23 -11.33 -11.00
N ASP A 109 -9.76 -12.57 -10.99
CA ASP A 109 -8.48 -12.95 -10.40
C ASP A 109 -7.31 -12.12 -10.95
N SER A 110 -7.34 -11.78 -12.24
CA SER A 110 -6.29 -11.00 -12.91
C SER A 110 -6.14 -9.59 -12.34
N SER A 111 -7.18 -9.09 -11.66
CA SER A 111 -7.13 -7.77 -11.05
C SER A 111 -6.30 -7.74 -9.76
N TRP A 112 -5.96 -8.92 -9.21
CA TRP A 112 -5.26 -9.07 -7.94
C TRP A 112 -4.02 -9.94 -8.06
N TYR A 113 -3.02 -9.64 -7.24
CA TYR A 113 -1.92 -10.57 -7.00
C TYR A 113 -2.38 -11.65 -6.01
N LEU A 114 -2.81 -12.79 -6.55
CA LEU A 114 -3.30 -13.93 -5.77
C LEU A 114 -2.25 -15.04 -5.71
N LEU A 115 -2.12 -15.67 -4.54
CA LEU A 115 -1.40 -16.94 -4.40
C LEU A 115 -2.19 -18.06 -5.08
N ASP A 116 -1.52 -19.16 -5.43
CA ASP A 116 -2.14 -20.22 -6.22
C ASP A 116 -3.41 -20.81 -5.58
N TYR A 117 -3.41 -20.96 -4.25
CA TYR A 117 -4.59 -21.43 -3.51
C TYR A 117 -5.74 -20.41 -3.44
N GLN A 118 -5.49 -19.14 -3.78
CA GLN A 118 -6.49 -18.06 -3.80
C GLN A 118 -7.14 -17.88 -5.18
N ARG A 119 -6.57 -18.48 -6.23
CA ARG A 119 -7.08 -18.34 -7.60
C ARG A 119 -8.35 -19.17 -7.78
N ARG A 120 -9.30 -18.65 -8.58
CA ARG A 120 -10.58 -19.27 -8.96
C ARG A 120 -11.43 -19.67 -7.76
N ALA A 121 -11.26 -18.94 -6.65
CA ALA A 121 -11.78 -19.28 -5.33
C ALA A 121 -12.63 -18.14 -4.74
N ASP A 122 -13.25 -17.30 -5.58
CA ASP A 122 -14.09 -16.16 -5.17
C ASP A 122 -13.39 -15.15 -4.25
N VAL A 123 -12.06 -15.12 -4.28
CA VAL A 123 -11.25 -14.21 -3.47
C VAL A 123 -11.44 -12.74 -3.85
N PRO A 124 -11.51 -12.34 -5.15
CA PRO A 124 -11.74 -10.94 -5.53
C PRO A 124 -12.97 -10.31 -4.85
N SER A 125 -14.11 -11.02 -4.84
CA SER A 125 -15.35 -10.54 -4.23
C SER A 125 -15.20 -10.37 -2.72
N ALA A 126 -14.57 -11.34 -2.05
CA ALA A 126 -14.28 -11.24 -0.64
C ALA A 126 -13.40 -10.02 -0.33
N LEU A 127 -12.32 -9.80 -1.10
CA LEU A 127 -11.41 -8.66 -0.91
C LEU A 127 -12.16 -7.31 -1.03
N VAL A 128 -13.01 -7.17 -2.05
CA VAL A 128 -13.86 -5.97 -2.20
C VAL A 128 -14.85 -5.81 -1.06
N GLN A 129 -15.43 -6.91 -0.57
CA GLN A 129 -16.34 -6.89 0.57
C GLN A 129 -15.66 -6.47 1.89
N HIS A 130 -14.38 -6.81 2.09
CA HIS A 130 -13.62 -6.28 3.25
C HIS A 130 -13.54 -4.75 3.20
N ILE A 131 -13.29 -4.22 2.00
CA ILE A 131 -13.17 -2.77 1.77
C ILE A 131 -14.52 -2.11 1.99
N GLU A 132 -15.58 -2.62 1.38
CA GLU A 132 -16.94 -2.09 1.53
C GLU A 132 -17.35 -2.09 3.01
N GLU A 133 -17.14 -3.19 3.74
CA GLU A 133 -17.59 -3.27 5.13
C GLU A 133 -16.85 -2.27 6.02
N GLY A 134 -15.53 -2.10 5.83
CA GLY A 134 -14.78 -1.02 6.50
C GLY A 134 -15.36 0.37 6.20
N VAL A 135 -15.67 0.64 4.94
CA VAL A 135 -16.31 1.88 4.50
C VAL A 135 -17.68 2.08 5.15
N ARG A 136 -18.52 1.04 5.20
CA ARG A 136 -19.87 1.08 5.77
C ARG A 136 -19.85 1.27 7.29
N ILE A 137 -18.96 0.58 8.01
CA ILE A 137 -18.76 0.79 9.45
C ILE A 137 -18.37 2.24 9.70
N THR A 138 -17.40 2.74 8.92
CA THR A 138 -16.94 4.12 9.07
C THR A 138 -18.06 5.11 8.78
N ALA A 139 -18.85 4.90 7.73
CA ALA A 139 -19.99 5.74 7.39
C ALA A 139 -21.03 5.84 8.52
N ARG A 140 -21.30 4.71 9.21
CA ARG A 140 -22.27 4.64 10.31
C ARG A 140 -21.80 5.30 11.60
N ASP A 141 -20.49 5.31 11.86
CA ASP A 141 -19.93 5.92 13.07
C ASP A 141 -19.15 7.20 12.74
N PRO A 142 -19.66 8.41 13.04
CA PRO A 142 -18.99 9.67 12.73
C PRO A 142 -17.68 9.90 13.49
N LYS A 143 -17.45 9.18 14.60
CA LYS A 143 -16.20 9.23 15.39
C LYS A 143 -15.12 8.28 14.90
N SER A 144 -15.43 7.49 13.87
CA SER A 144 -14.47 6.52 13.35
C SER A 144 -13.56 7.09 12.26
N VAL A 145 -12.36 6.52 12.19
CA VAL A 145 -11.40 6.69 11.08
C VAL A 145 -11.07 5.32 10.51
N LEU A 146 -11.17 5.20 9.19
CA LEU A 146 -10.81 3.99 8.46
C LEU A 146 -9.31 3.99 8.15
N VAL A 147 -8.65 2.87 8.44
CA VAL A 147 -7.27 2.62 8.03
C VAL A 147 -7.23 1.33 7.22
N PHE A 148 -6.94 1.46 5.91
CA PHE A 148 -6.55 0.32 5.10
C PHE A 148 -5.10 -0.02 5.43
N SER A 149 -4.87 -1.17 6.07
CA SER A 149 -3.57 -1.55 6.59
C SER A 149 -2.96 -2.70 5.80
N GLY A 150 -1.69 -2.59 5.46
CA GLY A 150 -0.92 -3.66 4.84
C GLY A 150 0.14 -3.14 3.88
N GLY A 151 1.36 -3.65 4.02
CA GLY A 151 2.53 -3.13 3.33
C GLY A 151 2.88 -3.81 2.01
N GLN A 152 4.10 -3.56 1.54
CA GLN A 152 4.64 -4.08 0.28
C GLN A 152 5.21 -5.49 0.47
N THR A 153 4.34 -6.48 0.69
CA THR A 153 4.73 -7.81 1.16
C THR A 153 5.13 -8.79 0.06
N ARG A 154 4.90 -8.44 -1.22
CA ARG A 154 5.06 -9.34 -2.38
C ARG A 154 6.05 -8.79 -3.39
N ARG A 155 7.20 -9.47 -3.53
CA ARG A 155 8.26 -9.06 -4.48
C ARG A 155 7.74 -8.98 -5.91
N ASP A 156 7.00 -9.98 -6.34
CA ASP A 156 6.58 -10.12 -7.75
C ASP A 156 5.38 -9.20 -8.10
N ALA A 157 4.75 -8.59 -7.10
CA ALA A 157 3.73 -7.57 -7.31
C ALA A 157 4.31 -6.14 -7.49
N GLY A 158 5.63 -5.98 -7.35
CA GLY A 158 6.28 -4.67 -7.31
C GLY A 158 6.02 -3.90 -6.00
N PRO A 159 6.47 -2.64 -5.91
CA PRO A 159 6.40 -1.83 -4.69
C PRO A 159 4.98 -1.26 -4.48
N ARG A 160 3.97 -2.13 -4.49
CA ARG A 160 2.57 -1.82 -4.22
C ARG A 160 2.21 -2.32 -2.83
N SER A 161 1.55 -1.48 -2.03
CA SER A 161 1.07 -1.88 -0.70
C SER A 161 -0.38 -2.36 -0.78
N GLU A 162 -0.74 -3.26 0.13
CA GLU A 162 -2.12 -3.73 0.27
C GLU A 162 -3.04 -2.57 0.68
N GLY A 163 -2.58 -1.69 1.59
CA GLY A 163 -3.29 -0.49 2.00
C GLY A 163 -3.62 0.47 0.85
N GLN A 164 -2.65 0.79 -0.03
CA GLN A 164 -2.91 1.62 -1.22
C GLN A 164 -3.85 0.93 -2.22
N SER A 165 -3.70 -0.38 -2.41
CA SER A 165 -4.58 -1.13 -3.32
C SER A 165 -6.03 -1.03 -2.87
N TYR A 166 -6.28 -1.17 -1.57
CA TYR A 166 -7.62 -1.09 -0.99
C TYR A 166 -8.19 0.33 -1.08
N TRP A 167 -7.36 1.37 -0.89
CA TRP A 167 -7.75 2.75 -1.14
C TRP A 167 -8.22 2.96 -2.58
N HIS A 168 -7.46 2.47 -3.56
CA HIS A 168 -7.79 2.67 -4.98
C HIS A 168 -9.09 1.97 -5.37
N VAL A 169 -9.35 0.78 -4.82
CA VAL A 169 -10.62 0.09 -4.99
C VAL A 169 -11.76 0.87 -4.35
N ALA A 170 -11.59 1.41 -3.14
CA ALA A 170 -12.60 2.25 -2.51
C ALA A 170 -12.90 3.52 -3.34
N GLU A 171 -11.87 4.18 -3.90
CA GLU A 171 -12.04 5.31 -4.82
C GLU A 171 -12.79 4.90 -6.09
N HIS A 172 -12.49 3.73 -6.66
CA HIS A 172 -13.15 3.22 -7.86
C HIS A 172 -14.65 3.04 -7.67
N PHE A 173 -15.07 2.55 -6.49
CA PHE A 173 -16.48 2.43 -6.11
C PHE A 173 -17.09 3.72 -5.53
N ASP A 174 -16.41 4.86 -5.66
CA ASP A 174 -16.82 6.16 -5.07
C ASP A 174 -17.21 6.05 -3.59
N TRP A 175 -16.45 5.26 -2.83
CA TRP A 175 -16.72 4.97 -1.42
C TRP A 175 -18.17 4.51 -1.17
N TRP A 176 -18.78 3.83 -2.14
CA TRP A 176 -20.20 3.42 -2.17
C TRP A 176 -21.17 4.56 -1.85
N GLY A 177 -20.84 5.80 -2.24
CA GLY A 177 -21.65 7.00 -2.01
C GLY A 177 -21.73 7.45 -0.55
N THR A 178 -20.90 6.90 0.34
CA THR A 178 -21.01 7.15 1.79
C THR A 178 -20.27 8.40 2.27
N GLY A 179 -19.32 8.93 1.49
CA GLY A 179 -18.41 9.99 1.91
C GLY A 179 -17.38 9.57 2.97
N ALA A 180 -17.27 8.27 3.31
CA ALA A 180 -16.30 7.77 4.29
C ALA A 180 -14.84 8.07 3.92
N GLY A 181 -14.55 8.31 2.63
CA GLY A 181 -13.21 8.67 2.14
C GLY A 181 -12.61 9.91 2.79
N ALA A 182 -13.44 10.85 3.26
CA ALA A 182 -12.98 12.02 4.02
C ALA A 182 -12.43 11.66 5.42
N ARG A 183 -12.65 10.41 5.87
CA ARG A 183 -12.27 9.86 7.17
C ARG A 183 -11.45 8.57 7.03
N ALA A 184 -10.79 8.39 5.89
CA ALA A 184 -9.95 7.23 5.62
C ALA A 184 -8.48 7.62 5.45
N THR A 185 -7.58 6.68 5.70
CA THR A 185 -6.14 6.76 5.37
C THR A 185 -5.58 5.36 5.10
N THR A 186 -4.30 5.29 4.75
CA THR A 186 -3.55 4.05 4.57
C THR A 186 -2.47 3.90 5.65
N GLU A 187 -2.20 2.64 6.02
CA GLU A 187 -1.03 2.14 6.73
C GLU A 187 -0.35 1.15 5.78
N GLU A 188 0.93 1.35 5.47
CA GLU A 188 1.59 0.69 4.34
C GLU A 188 2.86 -0.08 4.72
N PHE A 189 3.01 -0.40 6.00
CA PHE A 189 4.20 -1.07 6.51
C PHE A 189 3.91 -2.42 7.15
N ALA A 190 2.65 -2.72 7.50
CA ALA A 190 2.30 -3.97 8.16
C ALA A 190 2.61 -5.20 7.28
N ARG A 191 3.22 -6.21 7.89
CA ARG A 191 3.66 -7.45 7.23
C ARG A 191 2.89 -8.67 7.74
N ASP A 192 2.17 -8.54 8.84
CA ASP A 192 1.35 -9.59 9.43
C ASP A 192 0.12 -9.01 10.14
N SER A 193 -0.69 -9.87 10.75
CA SER A 193 -1.93 -9.48 11.42
C SER A 193 -1.72 -8.66 12.69
N LEU A 194 -0.61 -8.84 13.42
CA LEU A 194 -0.29 -8.05 14.61
C LEU A 194 0.05 -6.62 14.18
N GLU A 195 0.96 -6.50 13.20
CA GLU A 195 1.37 -5.20 12.67
C GLU A 195 0.19 -4.46 12.03
N ASN A 196 -0.75 -5.18 11.39
CA ASN A 196 -1.93 -4.54 10.82
C ASN A 196 -2.74 -3.74 11.86
N VAL A 197 -2.84 -4.23 13.09
CA VAL A 197 -3.59 -3.54 14.15
C VAL A 197 -2.69 -2.48 14.81
N LEU A 198 -1.48 -2.87 15.20
CA LEU A 198 -0.54 -2.01 15.92
C LEU A 198 -0.14 -0.77 15.10
N PHE A 199 0.23 -0.97 13.83
CA PHE A 199 0.62 0.13 12.96
C PHE A 199 -0.58 0.98 12.55
N ALA A 200 -1.77 0.40 12.38
CA ALA A 200 -2.99 1.18 12.14
C ALA A 200 -3.34 2.06 13.35
N ALA A 201 -3.11 1.60 14.58
CA ALA A 201 -3.27 2.42 15.79
C ALA A 201 -2.26 3.57 15.86
N CYS A 202 -1.01 3.34 15.47
CA CYS A 202 -0.03 4.41 15.33
C CYS A 202 -0.41 5.40 14.23
N ARG A 203 -0.86 4.91 13.08
CA ARG A 203 -1.33 5.75 11.97
C ARG A 203 -2.55 6.57 12.36
N PHE A 204 -3.48 6.00 13.12
CA PHE A 204 -4.60 6.70 13.72
C PHE A 204 -4.12 7.84 14.62
N GLN A 205 -3.14 7.58 15.49
CA GLN A 205 -2.58 8.61 16.35
C GLN A 205 -1.93 9.75 15.55
N GLU A 206 -1.22 9.46 14.47
CA GLU A 206 -0.60 10.49 13.62
C GLU A 206 -1.63 11.43 12.97
N VAL A 207 -2.78 10.90 12.57
CA VAL A 207 -3.82 11.69 11.86
C VAL A 207 -4.86 12.31 12.80
N VAL A 208 -5.09 11.71 13.97
CA VAL A 208 -6.10 12.16 14.95
C VAL A 208 -5.47 12.95 16.11
N GLY A 209 -4.22 12.68 16.44
CA GLY A 209 -3.50 13.25 17.59
C GLY A 209 -3.77 12.54 18.92
N ARG A 210 -4.49 11.41 18.93
CA ARG A 210 -4.72 10.58 20.12
C ARG A 210 -4.84 9.10 19.73
N TYR A 211 -4.70 8.20 20.70
CA TYR A 211 -4.89 6.77 20.49
C TYR A 211 -6.37 6.37 20.41
N PRO A 212 -6.73 5.34 19.64
CA PRO A 212 -8.10 4.88 19.56
C PRO A 212 -8.50 4.21 20.88
N LYS A 213 -9.73 4.47 21.32
CA LYS A 213 -10.35 3.80 22.48
C LYS A 213 -11.10 2.53 22.10
N ARG A 214 -11.50 2.43 20.84
CA ARG A 214 -12.24 1.32 20.25
C ARG A 214 -11.57 0.94 18.94
N VAL A 215 -11.45 -0.36 18.68
CA VAL A 215 -10.90 -0.88 17.44
C VAL A 215 -11.81 -1.96 16.87
N THR A 216 -12.32 -1.73 15.65
CA THR A 216 -12.98 -2.76 14.87
C THR A 216 -12.06 -3.21 13.75
N VAL A 217 -11.80 -4.51 13.66
CA VAL A 217 -11.01 -5.12 12.60
C VAL A 217 -11.93 -5.84 11.62
N VAL A 218 -11.76 -5.55 10.33
CA VAL A 218 -12.38 -6.26 9.21
C VAL A 218 -11.32 -7.16 8.58
N SER A 219 -11.59 -8.47 8.57
CA SER A 219 -10.71 -9.49 7.99
C SER A 219 -11.50 -10.75 7.65
N TYR A 220 -10.82 -11.78 7.13
CA TYR A 220 -11.45 -13.07 6.90
C TYR A 220 -12.02 -13.66 8.20
N ASP A 221 -13.25 -14.18 8.13
CA ASP A 221 -13.99 -14.75 9.26
C ASP A 221 -13.22 -15.84 10.03
N PHE A 222 -12.53 -16.73 9.31
CA PHE A 222 -11.74 -17.81 9.90
C PHE A 222 -10.58 -17.30 10.76
N LYS A 223 -10.17 -16.02 10.62
CA LYS A 223 -9.10 -15.39 11.42
C LYS A 223 -9.58 -14.84 12.77
N ARG A 224 -10.87 -14.93 13.09
CA ARG A 224 -11.48 -14.34 14.29
C ARG A 224 -10.70 -14.70 15.57
N ARG A 225 -10.41 -15.99 15.79
CA ARG A 225 -9.68 -16.46 16.98
C ARG A 225 -8.34 -15.74 17.13
N ARG A 226 -7.55 -15.67 16.05
CA ARG A 226 -6.25 -14.99 16.11
C ARG A 226 -6.40 -13.53 16.50
N PHE A 227 -7.32 -12.78 15.87
CA PHE A 227 -7.47 -11.36 16.22
C PHE A 227 -8.02 -11.14 17.63
N VAL A 228 -9.12 -11.80 17.97
CA VAL A 228 -9.85 -11.51 19.21
C VAL A 228 -9.20 -12.14 20.43
N GLU A 229 -8.81 -13.42 20.34
CA GLU A 229 -8.37 -14.19 21.50
C GLU A 229 -6.84 -14.15 21.70
N LEU A 230 -6.07 -13.82 20.66
CA LEU A 230 -4.60 -13.81 20.74
C LEU A 230 -4.03 -12.40 20.62
N LEU A 231 -4.32 -11.70 19.51
CA LEU A 231 -3.74 -10.38 19.24
C LEU A 231 -4.32 -9.30 20.15
N GLY A 232 -5.64 -9.31 20.42
CA GLY A 232 -6.26 -8.35 21.33
C GLY A 232 -5.61 -8.36 22.73
N PRO A 233 -5.50 -9.53 23.39
CA PRO A 233 -4.78 -9.66 24.65
C PRO A 233 -3.30 -9.25 24.56
N ALA A 234 -2.57 -9.66 23.51
CA ALA A 234 -1.17 -9.28 23.32
C ALA A 234 -0.97 -7.76 23.15
N LEU A 235 -1.95 -7.08 22.56
CA LEU A 235 -1.95 -5.62 22.39
C LEU A 235 -2.54 -4.88 23.60
N HIS A 236 -3.04 -5.59 24.61
CA HIS A 236 -3.75 -5.02 25.76
C HIS A 236 -4.96 -4.17 25.33
N LEU A 237 -5.64 -4.59 24.26
CA LEU A 237 -6.72 -3.85 23.61
C LEU A 237 -7.82 -4.81 23.13
N PRO A 238 -9.05 -4.73 23.66
CA PRO A 238 -10.15 -5.54 23.14
C PRO A 238 -10.47 -5.14 21.70
N LEU A 239 -10.45 -6.12 20.80
CA LEU A 239 -10.75 -5.93 19.38
C LEU A 239 -12.17 -6.39 19.06
N GLU A 240 -12.99 -5.49 18.52
CA GLU A 240 -14.21 -5.86 17.82
C GLU A 240 -13.83 -6.47 16.46
N PHE A 241 -14.53 -7.52 16.02
CA PHE A 241 -14.15 -8.25 14.81
C PHE A 241 -15.32 -8.53 13.89
N VAL A 242 -15.21 -8.02 12.65
CA VAL A 242 -16.14 -8.26 11.55
C VAL A 242 -15.48 -9.20 10.55
N GLY A 243 -16.00 -10.42 10.50
CA GLY A 243 -15.51 -11.48 9.63
C GLY A 243 -16.20 -11.45 8.29
N VAL A 244 -15.41 -11.46 7.20
CA VAL A 244 -15.90 -11.64 5.84
C VAL A 244 -15.61 -13.07 5.40
N ALA A 245 -16.65 -13.81 5.05
CA ALA A 245 -16.52 -15.16 4.52
C ALA A 245 -16.16 -15.08 3.02
N PRO A 246 -15.18 -15.87 2.55
CA PRO A 246 -14.95 -16.03 1.12
C PRO A 246 -16.11 -16.80 0.46
N GLY A 247 -16.27 -16.64 -0.86
CA GLY A 247 -17.33 -17.30 -1.62
C GLY A 247 -17.20 -18.83 -1.68
N GLY A 248 -18.25 -19.50 -2.17
CA GLY A 248 -18.39 -20.96 -2.08
C GLY A 248 -17.31 -21.79 -2.79
N ARG A 249 -16.54 -21.22 -3.72
CA ARG A 249 -15.41 -21.91 -4.38
C ARG A 249 -14.12 -21.91 -3.56
N PHE A 250 -14.10 -21.24 -2.42
CA PHE A 250 -12.94 -21.17 -1.54
C PHE A 250 -12.80 -22.43 -0.68
N ASP A 251 -11.58 -22.98 -0.58
CA ASP A 251 -11.29 -24.11 0.31
C ASP A 251 -11.23 -23.63 1.78
N ALA A 252 -12.41 -23.51 2.38
CA ALA A 252 -12.58 -23.10 3.77
C ALA A 252 -11.86 -24.06 4.75
N GLN A 253 -11.78 -25.35 4.43
CA GLN A 253 -11.12 -26.31 5.31
C GLN A 253 -9.60 -26.14 5.30
N ALA A 254 -8.99 -25.95 4.13
CA ALA A 254 -7.55 -25.68 4.04
C ALA A 254 -7.20 -24.35 4.70
N ALA A 255 -8.03 -23.32 4.51
CA ALA A 255 -7.85 -22.04 5.18
C ALA A 255 -7.94 -22.16 6.70
N ALA A 256 -8.93 -22.89 7.23
CA ALA A 256 -9.07 -23.15 8.66
C ALA A 256 -7.86 -23.91 9.23
N ARG A 257 -7.35 -24.93 8.53
CA ARG A 257 -6.12 -25.64 8.94
C ARG A 257 -4.88 -24.74 8.93
N GLY A 258 -4.72 -23.92 7.89
CA GLY A 258 -3.63 -22.96 7.79
C GLY A 258 -3.70 -21.89 8.89
N GLU A 259 -4.91 -21.45 9.21
CA GLU A 259 -5.16 -20.49 10.28
C GLU A 259 -4.92 -21.07 11.66
N ALA A 260 -5.32 -22.33 11.93
CA ALA A 260 -5.06 -23.01 13.20
C ALA A 260 -3.55 -23.04 13.50
N LYS A 261 -2.71 -23.40 12.52
CA LYS A 261 -1.25 -23.36 12.65
C LYS A 261 -0.72 -21.96 12.97
N ALA A 262 -1.28 -20.95 12.33
CA ALA A 262 -0.88 -19.57 12.57
C ALA A 262 -1.31 -19.09 13.97
N ALA A 263 -2.50 -19.46 14.42
CA ALA A 263 -2.99 -19.17 15.76
C ALA A 263 -2.11 -19.84 16.83
N GLU A 264 -1.79 -21.13 16.68
CA GLU A 264 -0.87 -21.84 17.57
C GLU A 264 0.53 -21.19 17.63
N ALA A 265 1.00 -20.63 16.51
CA ALA A 265 2.27 -19.90 16.50
C ALA A 265 2.19 -18.60 17.33
N PHE A 266 1.10 -17.85 17.22
CA PHE A 266 0.88 -16.63 18.01
C PHE A 266 0.58 -16.93 19.49
N GLU A 267 0.02 -18.09 19.83
CA GLU A 267 -0.12 -18.52 21.22
C GLU A 267 1.22 -18.71 21.91
N ARG A 268 2.21 -19.25 21.20
CA ARG A 268 3.57 -19.46 21.72
C ARG A 268 4.42 -18.18 21.69
N ASP A 269 4.20 -17.35 20.69
CA ASP A 269 4.95 -16.12 20.46
C ASP A 269 3.99 -14.97 20.12
N PRO A 270 3.41 -14.31 21.14
CA PRO A 270 2.36 -13.30 20.96
C PRO A 270 2.78 -12.11 20.10
N TYR A 271 4.08 -11.81 20.06
CA TYR A 271 4.63 -10.67 19.31
C TYR A 271 5.32 -11.10 18.01
N GLY A 272 5.43 -12.40 17.74
CA GLY A 272 6.05 -12.95 16.53
C GLY A 272 7.55 -12.64 16.41
N CYS A 273 8.27 -12.64 17.53
CA CYS A 273 9.68 -12.29 17.61
C CYS A 273 10.61 -13.39 17.11
N GLU A 274 10.17 -14.65 17.05
CA GLU A 274 11.02 -15.80 16.76
C GLU A 274 10.39 -16.78 15.74
N GLY A 275 11.20 -17.78 15.36
CA GLY A 275 10.77 -18.92 14.56
C GLY A 275 10.10 -18.56 13.23
N GLU A 276 8.99 -19.22 12.94
CA GLU A 276 8.26 -19.09 11.67
C GLU A 276 7.63 -17.71 11.50
N LEU A 277 7.13 -17.09 12.57
CA LEU A 277 6.50 -15.76 12.52
C LEU A 277 7.52 -14.69 12.15
N ALA A 278 8.67 -14.65 12.83
CA ALA A 278 9.76 -13.73 12.51
C ALA A 278 10.32 -13.95 11.10
N SER A 279 10.46 -15.21 10.69
CA SER A 279 10.91 -15.57 9.33
C SER A 279 9.94 -15.08 8.26
N LYS A 280 8.63 -15.28 8.46
CA LYS A 280 7.57 -14.76 7.58
C LYS A 280 7.58 -13.24 7.52
N ARG A 281 7.67 -12.57 8.67
CA ARG A 281 7.72 -11.10 8.77
C ARG A 281 8.94 -10.54 8.02
N THR A 282 10.10 -11.17 8.16
CA THR A 282 11.32 -10.79 7.42
C THR A 282 11.16 -10.99 5.91
N ALA A 283 10.64 -12.14 5.49
CA ALA A 283 10.42 -12.45 4.08
C ALA A 283 9.40 -11.51 3.40
N ARG A 284 8.43 -10.99 4.16
CA ARG A 284 7.40 -10.03 3.71
C ARG A 284 7.89 -8.57 3.69
N ASN A 285 9.20 -8.33 3.66
CA ASN A 285 9.77 -7.01 3.39
C ASN A 285 10.78 -7.02 2.22
N PRO A 286 10.37 -7.49 1.02
CA PRO A 286 11.28 -7.60 -0.13
C PRO A 286 11.85 -6.24 -0.58
N PHE A 287 11.16 -5.13 -0.28
CA PHE A 287 11.57 -3.77 -0.64
C PHE A 287 12.32 -3.03 0.48
N ARG A 288 12.66 -3.73 1.59
CA ARG A 288 13.45 -3.19 2.71
C ARG A 288 12.90 -1.88 3.27
N ARG A 289 11.58 -1.77 3.34
CA ARG A 289 10.86 -0.64 3.92
C ARG A 289 11.06 -0.62 5.44
N ARG A 290 11.03 0.58 6.01
CA ARG A 290 11.01 0.81 7.46
C ARG A 290 9.90 1.80 7.77
N GLU A 291 9.13 1.50 8.80
CA GLU A 291 8.12 2.41 9.34
C GLU A 291 8.76 3.51 10.19
N GLY A 292 7.98 4.54 10.53
CA GLY A 292 8.43 5.71 11.30
C GLY A 292 7.76 5.85 12.67
N TYR A 293 6.93 4.89 13.08
CA TYR A 293 6.13 4.91 14.30
C TYR A 293 6.97 4.89 15.58
N GLY A 294 8.20 4.39 15.55
CA GLY A 294 9.13 4.55 16.67
C GLY A 294 9.38 6.02 17.06
N ALA A 295 9.21 6.97 16.13
CA ALA A 295 9.35 8.40 16.38
C ALA A 295 8.01 9.13 16.62
N SER A 296 6.91 8.68 16.00
CA SER A 296 5.61 9.35 16.08
C SER A 296 4.65 8.74 17.11
N CYS A 297 4.81 7.46 17.44
CA CYS A 297 3.86 6.66 18.22
C CYS A 297 4.43 6.25 19.59
N LEU A 298 4.95 7.24 20.33
CA LEU A 298 5.76 7.00 21.53
C LEU A 298 5.08 6.17 22.62
N ALA A 299 3.76 6.31 22.81
CA ALA A 299 3.08 5.56 23.87
C ALA A 299 2.97 4.06 23.54
N LEU A 300 2.95 3.65 22.26
CA LEU A 300 2.92 2.22 21.89
C LEU A 300 4.32 1.63 21.71
N ARG A 301 5.37 2.39 22.01
CA ARG A 301 6.75 1.94 21.87
C ARG A 301 7.06 0.61 22.57
N PRO A 302 6.55 0.31 23.78
CA PRO A 302 6.73 -1.00 24.40
C PRO A 302 6.26 -2.17 23.54
N LEU A 303 5.16 -1.99 22.78
CA LEU A 303 4.65 -3.00 21.85
C LEU A 303 5.47 -3.04 20.55
N LEU A 304 5.87 -1.88 20.03
CA LEU A 304 6.69 -1.78 18.80
C LEU A 304 8.08 -2.42 18.99
N ASP A 305 8.68 -2.23 20.16
CA ASP A 305 10.02 -2.71 20.52
C ASP A 305 9.97 -4.10 21.19
N ALA A 306 8.82 -4.79 21.21
CA ALA A 306 8.66 -6.07 21.92
C ALA A 306 9.64 -7.15 21.45
N CYS A 307 10.08 -7.08 20.18
CA CYS A 307 11.05 -8.00 19.59
C CYS A 307 12.48 -7.44 19.51
N ALA A 308 12.74 -6.25 20.03
CA ALA A 308 14.10 -5.73 20.11
C ALA A 308 14.88 -6.48 21.21
N LYS A 309 16.16 -6.77 20.95
CA LYS A 309 16.98 -7.62 21.83
C LYS A 309 17.23 -6.97 23.19
N GLU A 310 17.24 -5.65 23.20
CA GLU A 310 17.60 -4.80 24.34
C GLU A 310 16.45 -4.66 25.34
N THR A 311 15.20 -4.66 24.84
CA THR A 311 13.98 -4.48 25.64
C THR A 311 13.26 -5.80 25.90
N GLY A 312 13.24 -6.69 24.92
CA GLY A 312 12.45 -7.92 24.94
C GLY A 312 10.94 -7.68 25.16
N PRO A 313 10.15 -8.76 25.35
CA PRO A 313 8.69 -8.66 25.47
C PRO A 313 8.21 -8.22 26.86
N ALA A 314 9.11 -8.03 27.85
CA ALA A 314 8.72 -7.75 29.23
C ALA A 314 7.96 -6.42 29.39
N ALA A 315 8.41 -5.37 28.69
CA ALA A 315 7.73 -4.08 28.68
C ALA A 315 6.36 -4.15 27.98
N ALA A 316 6.25 -4.97 26.93
CA ALA A 316 5.00 -5.22 26.22
C ALA A 316 4.00 -5.95 27.12
N ALA A 317 4.43 -6.96 27.90
CA ALA A 317 3.55 -7.78 28.74
C ALA A 317 2.89 -7.04 29.92
N THR A 318 3.42 -5.88 30.31
CA THR A 318 2.86 -5.02 31.38
C THR A 318 2.26 -3.73 30.81
N PHE A 319 2.10 -3.67 29.48
CA PHE A 319 1.64 -2.48 28.79
C PHE A 319 0.19 -2.13 29.18
N ALA A 320 -0.07 -0.83 29.30
CA ALA A 320 -1.41 -0.29 29.49
C ALA A 320 -1.75 0.59 28.28
N TRP A 321 -2.81 0.22 27.56
CA TRP A 321 -3.25 0.98 26.39
C TRP A 321 -3.66 2.41 26.78
N PRO A 322 -3.13 3.45 26.11
CA PRO A 322 -3.31 4.86 26.48
C PRO A 322 -4.66 5.48 26.12
#